data_AF-A0A4P9ZB47-F1
#
_entry.id   AF-A0A4P9ZB47-F1
#
_cell.length_a   1.000
_cell.length_b   1.000
_cell.length_c   1.000
_cell.angle_alpha   90.00
_cell.angle_beta   90.00
_cell.angle_gamma   90.00
#
_symmetry.space_group_name_H-M   'P 1'
#
loop_
_entity.id
_entity.type
_entity.pdbx_description
1 polymer ?
#
loop_
_entity_poly.entity_id
_entity_poly.type
_entity_poly.pdbx_seq_one_letter_code
_entity_poly.pdbx_strand_id
1 'polypeptide(L)'
;MAEPNIEVVSINDAQPELHEPVVPHERQVVGAVIDLWKEDASTESIGVAKLHALVKQKHPNWEVSEKRVRNLLKQYGLLATGDQTPYTYAEDITSLPMPHLTLPDRVEMVMTTDRGKGLFAKRTIMKGTVIWEEKPLFLVPLLSHYALIVSGKACTHCGKLGKSASKAGELVLRGLDCPICPEIWCSHKCKKLDQTFHSALKHGNKAISKIIDVYSFNLLTEYCIKEQWNALYAIAMIYAYIILDKSGVKGENFNAMARVSQKTRYKALNSSAGAFDSMQGGALFVEEQQEQLWNEGYKYFTKAFPKAAEKVSLDEFLHMMGTYNINNIDLSIFLLQSHLNHNCAPNCEVETAIQKYEGLKVVAARDIEAGEELTTSYVNPSHTVQLRQRELRVNWGFLCECQKCKDDQVTQHRRKSSAAAKSKEKAEIRNMLKGSTDASEGEFEIPLDFNGERRKSVRFDEKVVKVNQTS
;
A
#
# COMPACT_ATOMS: atom_id res chain seq x y z
N MET A 1 42.40 43.11 47.33
CA MET A 1 42.29 41.86 46.55
C MET A 1 41.14 42.07 45.60
N ALA A 2 41.42 42.09 44.30
CA ALA A 2 40.47 42.49 43.25
C ALA A 2 39.44 41.39 43.00
N GLU A 3 38.16 41.75 42.94
CA GLU A 3 37.08 40.85 42.51
C GLU A 3 37.24 40.52 41.02
N PRO A 4 37.08 39.25 40.61
CA PRO A 4 37.14 38.89 39.20
C PRO A 4 35.86 39.35 38.49
N ASN A 5 36.03 40.13 37.42
CA ASN A 5 34.96 40.53 36.53
C ASN A 5 34.57 39.32 35.66
N ILE A 6 33.42 38.69 35.94
CA ILE A 6 32.90 37.58 35.13
C ILE A 6 31.98 38.18 34.07
N GLU A 7 32.49 38.34 32.86
CA GLU A 7 31.67 38.60 31.68
C GLU A 7 30.97 37.31 31.23
N VAL A 8 29.65 37.27 31.34
CA VAL A 8 28.83 36.22 30.71
C VAL A 8 28.69 36.57 29.24
N VAL A 9 29.56 36.01 28.41
CA VAL A 9 29.43 36.08 26.95
C VAL A 9 28.29 35.15 26.52
N SER A 10 27.24 35.74 25.95
CA SER A 10 26.15 35.03 25.28
C SER A 10 26.70 34.38 24.00
N ILE A 11 27.08 33.10 24.06
CA ILE A 11 27.34 32.28 22.88
C ILE A 11 25.99 31.83 22.32
N ASN A 12 25.29 32.74 21.66
CA ASN A 12 24.15 32.45 20.79
C ASN A 12 24.08 33.48 19.67
N ASP A 13 25.22 33.69 19.00
CA ASP A 13 25.24 34.25 17.65
C ASP A 13 24.83 33.18 16.63
N ALA A 14 23.61 32.67 16.76
CA ALA A 14 22.89 32.15 15.60
C ALA A 14 22.09 33.33 15.05
N GLN A 15 22.77 34.24 14.36
CA GLN A 15 22.11 35.10 13.38
C GLN A 15 21.31 34.15 12.48
N PRO A 16 19.98 34.32 12.29
CA PRO A 16 19.29 33.59 11.25
C PRO A 16 20.00 33.95 9.95
N GLU A 17 20.67 32.98 9.33
CA GLU A 17 21.23 33.18 8.00
C GLU A 17 20.08 33.71 7.15
N LEU A 18 20.23 34.96 6.69
CA LEU A 18 19.34 35.59 5.72
C LEU A 18 19.55 34.84 4.42
N HIS A 19 18.95 33.65 4.31
CA HIS A 19 18.86 32.95 3.06
C HIS A 19 18.06 33.83 2.13
N GLU A 20 18.70 34.25 1.03
CA GLU A 20 18.06 35.03 -0.01
C GLU A 20 16.73 34.38 -0.42
N PRO A 21 15.70 35.17 -0.79
CA PRO A 21 14.45 34.64 -1.28
C PRO A 21 14.69 33.68 -2.45
N VAL A 22 14.36 32.41 -2.27
CA VAL A 22 14.48 31.39 -3.32
C VAL A 22 13.14 31.25 -4.01
N VAL A 23 13.10 31.42 -5.32
CA VAL A 23 11.93 31.02 -6.12
C VAL A 23 12.04 29.52 -6.36
N PRO A 24 11.28 28.67 -5.65
CA PRO A 24 11.41 27.23 -5.80
C PRO A 24 10.98 26.79 -7.20
N HIS A 25 11.62 25.75 -7.71
CA HIS A 25 11.18 25.08 -8.94
C HIS A 25 9.79 24.44 -8.72
N GLU A 26 8.99 24.30 -9.78
CA GLU A 26 7.62 23.75 -9.70
C GLU A 26 7.55 22.42 -8.94
N ARG A 27 8.50 21.52 -9.22
CA ARG A 27 8.62 20.21 -8.57
C ARG A 27 8.90 20.31 -7.06
N GLN A 28 9.66 21.31 -6.62
CA GLN A 28 9.96 21.50 -5.19
C GLN A 28 8.70 21.95 -4.43
N VAL A 29 7.89 22.82 -5.03
CA VAL A 29 6.61 23.26 -4.46
C VAL A 29 5.64 22.08 -4.32
N VAL A 30 5.53 21.25 -5.37
CA VAL A 30 4.67 20.08 -5.35
C VAL A 30 5.18 19.02 -4.36
N GLY A 31 6.48 18.74 -4.37
CA GLY A 31 7.13 17.82 -3.42
C GLY A 31 6.88 18.22 -1.96
N ALA A 32 7.03 19.50 -1.62
CA ALA A 32 6.76 20.00 -0.27
C ALA A 32 5.30 19.78 0.18
N VAL A 33 4.33 19.90 -0.73
CA VAL A 33 2.92 19.59 -0.43
C VAL A 33 2.70 18.09 -0.22
N ILE A 34 3.34 17.26 -1.03
CA ILE A 34 3.27 15.80 -0.88
C ILE A 34 3.92 15.33 0.42
N ASP A 35 5.04 15.92 0.82
CA ASP A 35 5.70 15.58 2.08
C ASP A 35 4.84 15.95 3.29
N LEU A 36 4.10 17.07 3.22
CA LEU A 36 3.08 17.39 4.23
C LEU A 36 1.98 16.32 4.29
N TRP A 37 1.53 15.80 3.15
CA TRP A 37 0.54 14.73 3.08
C TRP A 37 1.05 13.39 3.60
N LYS A 38 2.34 13.09 3.36
CA LYS A 38 2.99 11.89 3.90
C LYS A 38 3.16 11.95 5.41
N GLU A 39 3.53 13.09 5.95
CA GLU A 39 3.70 13.29 7.39
C GLU A 39 2.36 13.34 8.11
N ASP A 40 1.34 13.98 7.51
CA ASP A 40 0.00 14.07 8.06
C ASP A 40 -1.04 14.01 6.93
N ALA A 41 -1.61 12.83 6.71
CA ALA A 41 -2.64 12.58 5.70
C ALA A 41 -3.91 13.44 5.92
N SER A 42 -4.15 13.98 7.12
CA SER A 42 -5.27 14.89 7.35
C SER A 42 -5.11 16.21 6.57
N THR A 43 -3.87 16.59 6.25
CA THR A 43 -3.56 17.80 5.46
C THR A 43 -3.96 17.68 3.99
N GLU A 44 -4.25 16.48 3.47
CA GLU A 44 -4.86 16.33 2.13
C GLU A 44 -6.26 16.97 2.05
N SER A 45 -6.95 17.06 3.18
CA SER A 45 -8.33 17.54 3.23
C SER A 45 -8.47 19.05 3.45
N ILE A 46 -7.35 19.75 3.67
CA ILE A 46 -7.35 21.19 3.96
C ILE A 46 -7.30 22.01 2.67
N GLY A 47 -7.85 23.22 2.71
CA GLY A 47 -7.85 24.11 1.55
C GLY A 47 -6.44 24.58 1.18
N VAL A 48 -6.25 24.94 -0.10
CA VAL A 48 -4.95 25.38 -0.66
C VAL A 48 -4.29 26.50 0.15
N ALA A 49 -5.08 27.42 0.71
CA ALA A 49 -4.57 28.48 1.58
C ALA A 49 -3.82 27.94 2.81
N LYS A 50 -4.36 26.87 3.45
CA LYS A 50 -3.71 26.23 4.59
C LYS A 50 -2.49 25.41 4.17
N LEU A 51 -2.56 24.72 3.03
CA LEU A 51 -1.41 24.01 2.46
C LEU A 51 -0.27 24.97 2.16
N HIS A 52 -0.57 26.10 1.53
CA HIS A 52 0.40 27.16 1.25
C HIS A 52 1.05 27.69 2.54
N ALA A 53 0.26 27.92 3.60
CA ALA A 53 0.80 28.33 4.89
C ALA A 53 1.77 27.31 5.49
N LEU A 54 1.45 26.01 5.42
CA LEU A 54 2.34 24.93 5.89
C LEU A 54 3.62 24.82 5.06
N VAL A 55 3.52 24.98 3.73
CA VAL A 55 4.70 25.03 2.84
C VAL A 55 5.61 26.21 3.22
N LYS A 56 5.04 27.40 3.47
CA LYS A 56 5.80 28.57 3.92
C LYS A 56 6.38 28.41 5.33
N GLN A 57 5.73 27.63 6.20
CA GLN A 57 6.26 27.32 7.53
C GLN A 57 7.49 26.41 7.45
N LYS A 58 7.46 25.39 6.58
CA LYS A 58 8.60 24.48 6.37
C LYS A 58 9.72 25.08 5.52
N HIS A 59 9.38 25.99 4.61
CA HIS A 59 10.32 26.67 3.73
C HIS A 59 10.18 28.19 3.83
N PRO A 60 10.66 28.82 4.93
CA PRO A 60 10.45 30.25 5.20
C PRO A 60 10.99 31.15 4.10
N ASN A 61 12.14 30.78 3.51
CA ASN A 61 12.84 31.52 2.45
C ASN A 61 12.25 31.33 1.05
N TRP A 62 11.22 30.50 0.85
CA TRP A 62 10.62 30.30 -0.47
C TRP A 62 9.67 31.42 -0.87
N GLU A 63 9.85 31.94 -2.08
CA GLU A 63 8.92 32.87 -2.72
C GLU A 63 7.90 32.09 -3.57
N VAL A 64 6.83 31.66 -2.90
CA VAL A 64 5.73 30.91 -3.50
C VAL A 64 4.39 31.50 -3.06
N SER A 65 3.49 31.78 -4.01
CA SER A 65 2.15 32.30 -3.75
C SER A 65 1.11 31.18 -3.66
N GLU A 66 0.01 31.41 -2.95
CA GLU A 66 -1.12 30.47 -2.90
C GLU A 66 -1.64 30.14 -4.31
N LYS A 67 -1.73 31.14 -5.19
CA LYS A 67 -2.15 30.96 -6.59
C LYS A 67 -1.20 30.03 -7.34
N ARG A 68 0.11 30.15 -7.11
CA ARG A 68 1.11 29.26 -7.70
C ARG A 68 0.97 27.84 -7.17
N VAL A 69 0.81 27.65 -5.86
CA VAL A 69 0.52 26.33 -5.28
C VAL A 69 -0.74 25.74 -5.92
N ARG A 70 -1.84 26.50 -5.98
CA ARG A 70 -3.11 26.06 -6.58
C ARG A 70 -2.95 25.62 -8.03
N ASN A 71 -2.28 26.41 -8.84
CA ASN A 71 -2.10 26.13 -10.26
C ASN A 71 -1.24 24.88 -10.46
N LEU A 72 -0.15 24.74 -9.71
CA LEU A 72 0.68 23.54 -9.73
C LEU A 72 -0.12 22.33 -9.28
N LEU A 73 -0.83 22.39 -8.15
CA LEU A 73 -1.67 21.30 -7.70
C LEU A 73 -2.75 20.92 -8.73
N LYS A 74 -3.34 21.88 -9.47
CA LYS A 74 -4.27 21.56 -10.58
C LYS A 74 -3.55 20.94 -11.79
N GLN A 75 -2.45 21.55 -12.21
CA GLN A 75 -1.62 21.10 -13.35
C GLN A 75 -1.15 19.66 -13.16
N TYR A 76 -0.86 19.26 -11.91
CA TYR A 76 -0.40 17.93 -11.56
C TYR A 76 -1.54 17.01 -11.03
N GLY A 77 -2.82 17.38 -11.18
CA GLY A 77 -3.96 16.51 -10.82
C GLY A 77 -4.15 16.24 -9.31
N LEU A 78 -3.62 17.13 -8.47
CA LEU A 78 -3.59 17.05 -7.00
C LEU A 78 -4.74 17.81 -6.34
N LEU A 79 -5.50 18.57 -7.12
CA LEU A 79 -6.76 19.16 -6.70
C LEU A 79 -7.88 18.56 -7.55
N ALA A 80 -8.96 18.14 -6.90
CA ALA A 80 -10.21 17.86 -7.59
C ALA A 80 -10.69 19.14 -8.28
N THR A 81 -10.46 19.25 -9.58
CA THR A 81 -11.12 20.22 -10.44
C THR A 81 -12.56 19.72 -10.62
N GLY A 82 -13.54 20.59 -10.42
CA GLY A 82 -14.96 20.23 -10.36
C GLY A 82 -15.53 19.56 -11.63
N ASP A 83 -14.75 19.42 -12.70
CA ASP A 83 -15.20 18.92 -14.01
C ASP A 83 -14.38 17.75 -14.57
N GLN A 84 -13.38 17.21 -13.84
CA GLN A 84 -12.63 16.03 -14.30
C GLN A 84 -12.83 14.86 -13.35
N THR A 85 -13.53 13.84 -13.84
CA THR A 85 -13.61 12.53 -13.18
C THR A 85 -12.19 11.96 -13.03
N PRO A 86 -11.78 11.54 -11.81
CA PRO A 86 -10.46 10.94 -11.62
C PRO A 86 -10.24 9.75 -12.56
N TYR A 87 -9.07 9.67 -13.20
CA TYR A 87 -8.74 8.53 -14.06
C TYR A 87 -8.87 7.21 -13.29
N THR A 88 -9.65 6.30 -13.85
CA THR A 88 -9.92 4.94 -13.40
C THR A 88 -9.63 4.00 -14.55
N TYR A 89 -9.35 2.72 -14.25
CA TYR A 89 -9.05 1.69 -15.24
C TYR A 89 -9.81 0.39 -14.96
N ALA A 90 -10.87 0.44 -14.15
CA ALA A 90 -11.70 -0.71 -13.82
C ALA A 90 -12.28 -1.37 -15.09
N GLU A 91 -12.63 -0.56 -16.09
CA GLU A 91 -13.15 -1.01 -17.39
C GLU A 91 -12.08 -1.73 -18.24
N ASP A 92 -10.80 -1.46 -17.99
CA ASP A 92 -9.69 -2.15 -18.64
C ASP A 92 -9.36 -3.50 -17.98
N ILE A 93 -9.99 -3.82 -16.84
CA ILE A 93 -9.80 -5.10 -16.15
C ILE A 93 -10.65 -6.17 -16.82
N THR A 94 -9.99 -7.23 -17.27
CA THR A 94 -10.65 -8.39 -17.89
C THR A 94 -10.57 -9.61 -16.98
N SER A 95 -11.51 -10.55 -17.11
CA SER A 95 -11.45 -11.84 -16.42
C SER A 95 -12.21 -12.90 -17.19
N LEU A 96 -11.68 -14.13 -17.25
CA LEU A 96 -12.26 -15.22 -18.04
C LEU A 96 -12.89 -16.29 -17.13
N PRO A 97 -13.94 -17.03 -17.54
CA PRO A 97 -14.46 -18.14 -16.75
C PRO A 97 -13.38 -19.12 -16.28
N MET A 98 -13.54 -19.65 -15.07
CA MET A 98 -12.56 -20.56 -14.46
C MET A 98 -12.89 -22.02 -14.79
N PRO A 99 -12.11 -22.72 -15.64
CA PRO A 99 -12.52 -24.02 -16.20
C PRO A 99 -12.55 -25.17 -15.18
N HIS A 100 -11.83 -25.06 -14.05
CA HIS A 100 -11.65 -26.15 -13.07
C HIS A 100 -11.88 -25.73 -11.62
N LEU A 101 -12.68 -24.69 -11.38
CA LEU A 101 -12.90 -24.17 -10.04
C LEU A 101 -13.89 -25.04 -9.25
N THR A 102 -13.43 -25.61 -8.14
CA THR A 102 -14.31 -26.23 -7.15
C THR A 102 -14.67 -25.19 -6.08
N LEU A 103 -15.95 -24.83 -6.00
CA LEU A 103 -16.45 -23.86 -5.03
C LEU A 103 -16.86 -24.55 -3.72
N PRO A 104 -16.65 -23.92 -2.55
CA PRO A 104 -17.21 -24.37 -1.28
C PRO A 104 -18.75 -24.44 -1.31
N ASP A 105 -19.33 -25.32 -0.50
CA ASP A 105 -20.78 -25.60 -0.47
C ASP A 105 -21.69 -24.38 -0.24
N ARG A 106 -21.16 -23.35 0.44
CA ARG A 106 -21.89 -22.12 0.78
C ARG A 106 -21.64 -20.98 -0.20
N VAL A 107 -20.81 -21.19 -1.22
CA VAL A 107 -20.34 -20.12 -2.11
C VAL A 107 -20.71 -20.43 -3.54
N GLU A 108 -21.16 -19.42 -4.26
CA GLU A 108 -21.25 -19.39 -5.72
C GLU A 108 -20.42 -18.26 -6.29
N MET A 109 -20.02 -18.40 -7.55
CA MET A 109 -19.38 -17.34 -8.31
C MET A 109 -20.38 -16.78 -9.31
N VAL A 110 -20.55 -15.47 -9.30
CA VAL A 110 -21.50 -14.75 -10.17
C VAL A 110 -20.72 -13.69 -10.94
N MET A 111 -21.01 -13.56 -12.24
CA MET A 111 -20.52 -12.44 -13.04
C MET A 111 -21.51 -11.28 -12.90
N THR A 112 -21.10 -10.20 -12.25
CA THR A 112 -21.89 -8.97 -12.12
C THR A 112 -21.62 -8.05 -13.31
N THR A 113 -22.55 -7.15 -13.58
CA THR A 113 -22.45 -6.19 -14.69
C THR A 113 -21.45 -5.06 -14.43
N ASP A 114 -21.20 -4.74 -13.17
CA ASP A 114 -20.50 -3.53 -12.72
C ASP A 114 -19.17 -3.79 -12.01
N ARG A 115 -18.97 -5.01 -11.49
CA ARG A 115 -17.82 -5.39 -10.63
C ARG A 115 -17.15 -6.68 -11.09
N GLY A 116 -17.50 -7.17 -12.27
CA GLY A 116 -16.95 -8.39 -12.83
C GLY A 116 -17.34 -9.61 -11.97
N LYS A 117 -16.39 -10.52 -11.74
CA LYS A 117 -16.67 -11.71 -10.92
C LYS A 117 -16.79 -11.34 -9.45
N GLY A 118 -17.81 -11.85 -8.79
CA GLY A 118 -17.95 -11.81 -7.33
C GLY A 118 -18.27 -13.20 -6.77
N LEU A 119 -18.02 -13.37 -5.48
CA LEU A 119 -18.44 -14.55 -4.72
C LEU A 119 -19.70 -14.19 -3.92
N PHE A 120 -20.68 -15.09 -3.89
CA PHE A 120 -21.97 -14.86 -3.24
C PHE A 120 -22.31 -16.03 -2.31
N ALA A 121 -23.06 -15.73 -1.25
CA ALA A 121 -23.53 -16.74 -0.31
C ALA A 121 -24.73 -17.51 -0.89
N LYS A 122 -24.60 -18.81 -1.10
CA LYS A 122 -25.72 -19.69 -1.53
C LYS A 122 -26.81 -19.85 -0.45
N ARG A 123 -26.43 -19.63 0.82
CA ARG A 123 -27.27 -19.81 2.00
C ARG A 123 -26.77 -18.89 3.11
N THR A 124 -27.61 -18.62 4.10
CA THR A 124 -27.22 -17.81 5.27
C THR A 124 -25.96 -18.35 5.95
N ILE A 125 -25.04 -17.46 6.30
CA ILE A 125 -23.78 -17.77 6.98
C ILE A 125 -23.72 -16.96 8.27
N MET A 126 -23.59 -17.66 9.40
CA MET A 126 -23.51 -17.01 10.72
C MET A 126 -22.13 -16.38 10.93
N LYS A 127 -22.08 -15.27 11.67
CA LYS A 127 -20.84 -14.64 12.13
C LYS A 127 -19.90 -15.66 12.77
N GLY A 128 -18.60 -15.53 12.47
CA GLY A 128 -17.54 -16.40 12.99
C GLY A 128 -17.42 -17.75 12.26
N THR A 129 -18.31 -18.03 11.30
CA THR A 129 -18.21 -19.24 10.49
C THR A 129 -17.04 -19.14 9.53
N VAL A 130 -16.16 -20.15 9.54
CA VAL A 130 -15.17 -20.35 8.47
C VAL A 130 -15.91 -20.75 7.20
N ILE A 131 -15.87 -19.89 6.19
CA ILE A 131 -16.53 -20.11 4.90
C ILE A 131 -15.70 -21.08 4.06
N TRP A 132 -14.37 -20.85 3.99
CA TRP A 132 -13.41 -21.80 3.43
C TRP A 132 -11.99 -21.56 3.93
N GLU A 133 -11.13 -22.56 3.72
CA GLU A 133 -9.68 -22.46 3.86
C GLU A 133 -9.03 -22.68 2.50
N GLU A 134 -7.94 -21.97 2.22
CA GLU A 134 -7.28 -22.00 0.92
C GLU A 134 -5.77 -21.95 1.05
N LYS A 135 -5.09 -22.82 0.31
CA LYS A 135 -3.63 -22.78 0.15
C LYS A 135 -3.25 -21.92 -1.04
N PRO A 136 -2.08 -21.28 -1.03
CA PRO A 136 -1.66 -20.42 -2.14
C PRO A 136 -1.55 -21.24 -3.44
N LEU A 137 -2.15 -20.73 -4.52
CA LEU A 137 -1.92 -21.24 -5.87
C LEU A 137 -0.46 -21.01 -6.29
N PHE A 138 0.05 -19.82 -5.95
CA PHE A 138 1.44 -19.43 -6.12
C PHE A 138 1.94 -18.80 -4.82
N LEU A 139 3.00 -19.37 -4.25
CA LEU A 139 3.69 -18.83 -3.08
C LEU A 139 4.98 -18.15 -3.54
N VAL A 140 5.10 -16.84 -3.31
CA VAL A 140 6.32 -16.08 -3.61
C VAL A 140 7.02 -15.72 -2.29
N PRO A 141 8.25 -16.21 -2.05
CA PRO A 141 9.05 -15.80 -0.91
C PRO A 141 9.34 -14.29 -0.93
N LEU A 142 9.56 -13.68 0.24
CA LEU A 142 9.98 -12.28 0.30
C LEU A 142 11.33 -12.11 -0.39
N LEU A 143 11.41 -11.16 -1.34
CA LEU A 143 12.66 -10.83 -2.03
C LEU A 143 13.74 -10.38 -1.04
N SER A 144 13.36 -9.63 -0.01
CA SER A 144 14.27 -9.19 1.07
C SER A 144 14.84 -10.35 1.89
N HIS A 145 14.20 -11.51 1.90
CA HIS A 145 14.70 -12.71 2.57
C HIS A 145 15.65 -13.52 1.69
N TYR A 146 15.84 -13.16 0.41
CA TYR A 146 16.63 -13.96 -0.52
C TYR A 146 18.05 -14.26 -0.03
N ALA A 147 18.77 -13.25 0.47
CA ALA A 147 20.10 -13.43 1.02
C ALA A 147 20.13 -14.40 2.23
N LEU A 148 19.07 -14.42 3.02
CA LEU A 148 18.91 -15.34 4.15
C LEU A 148 18.56 -16.75 3.67
N ILE A 149 17.77 -16.88 2.60
CA ILE A 149 17.44 -18.17 1.98
C ILE A 149 18.71 -18.84 1.45
N VAL A 150 19.45 -18.14 0.58
CA VAL A 150 20.66 -18.70 -0.07
C VAL A 150 21.80 -19.01 0.92
N SER A 151 21.80 -18.37 2.09
CA SER A 151 22.76 -18.65 3.17
C SER A 151 22.27 -19.69 4.18
N GLY A 152 21.12 -20.33 3.95
CA GLY A 152 20.57 -21.36 4.84
C GLY A 152 20.01 -20.80 6.16
N LYS A 153 19.79 -19.49 6.26
CA LYS A 153 19.24 -18.81 7.44
C LYS A 153 17.73 -18.64 7.39
N ALA A 154 17.10 -18.90 6.25
CA ALA A 154 15.65 -18.90 6.08
C ALA A 154 15.22 -20.10 5.24
N CYS A 155 13.98 -20.55 5.46
CA CYS A 155 13.38 -21.62 4.67
C CYS A 155 13.25 -21.19 3.20
N THR A 156 13.75 -21.99 2.27
CA THR A 156 13.62 -21.77 0.82
C THR A 156 12.17 -21.63 0.37
N HIS A 157 11.29 -22.50 0.85
CA HIS A 157 9.90 -22.51 0.39
C HIS A 157 9.08 -21.34 0.91
N CYS A 158 9.15 -21.06 2.22
CA CYS A 158 8.22 -20.14 2.88
C CYS A 158 8.87 -18.89 3.47
N GLY A 159 10.18 -18.73 3.33
CA GLY A 159 10.93 -17.59 3.85
C GLY A 159 10.99 -17.48 5.38
N LYS A 160 10.47 -18.48 6.12
CA LYS A 160 10.51 -18.50 7.59
C LYS A 160 11.96 -18.51 8.06
N LEU A 161 12.33 -17.55 8.90
CA LEU A 161 13.67 -17.45 9.47
C LEU A 161 13.97 -18.69 10.32
N GLY A 162 15.17 -19.24 10.13
CA GLY A 162 15.71 -20.30 10.97
C GLY A 162 15.89 -19.78 12.40
N LYS A 163 15.55 -20.61 13.39
CA LYS A 163 15.92 -20.29 14.77
C LYS A 163 17.45 -20.37 14.87
N SER A 164 18.09 -19.26 15.23
CA SER A 164 19.54 -19.22 15.46
C SER A 164 19.94 -20.28 16.50
N ALA A 165 20.84 -21.19 16.10
CA ALA A 165 21.69 -22.07 16.89
C ALA A 165 21.11 -22.73 18.16
N SER A 166 20.98 -24.07 18.12
CA SER A 166 21.34 -24.86 19.29
C SER A 166 22.77 -24.49 19.72
N LYS A 167 23.00 -24.31 21.02
CA LYS A 167 24.32 -24.06 21.65
C LYS A 167 25.36 -25.20 21.47
N ALA A 168 25.20 -26.05 20.47
CA ALA A 168 26.15 -27.06 20.05
C ALA A 168 26.21 -27.01 18.52
N GLY A 169 27.41 -26.79 17.98
CA GLY A 169 27.72 -26.40 16.59
C GLY A 169 27.39 -27.40 15.48
N GLU A 170 26.37 -28.25 15.64
CA GLU A 170 25.80 -29.05 14.56
C GLU A 170 24.29 -28.80 14.54
N LEU A 171 23.84 -27.94 13.61
CA LEU A 171 22.45 -28.02 13.17
C LEU A 171 22.34 -29.35 12.42
N VAL A 172 21.96 -30.43 13.10
CA VAL A 172 21.57 -31.66 12.43
C VAL A 172 20.31 -31.31 11.64
N LEU A 173 20.47 -30.98 10.36
CA LEU A 173 19.38 -30.55 9.48
C LEU A 173 18.38 -31.68 9.22
N ARG A 174 18.64 -32.91 9.72
CA ARG A 174 17.74 -34.09 9.66
C ARG A 174 17.16 -34.33 8.25
N GLY A 175 17.97 -34.09 7.22
CA GLY A 175 17.55 -34.21 5.82
C GLY A 175 16.58 -33.11 5.37
N LEU A 176 16.59 -31.95 6.01
CA LEU A 176 15.88 -30.73 5.61
C LEU A 176 16.77 -29.76 4.84
N ASP A 177 17.97 -30.17 4.47
CA ASP A 177 18.93 -29.44 3.66
C ASP A 177 18.92 -29.91 2.20
N CYS A 178 19.31 -29.01 1.29
CA CYS A 178 19.58 -29.36 -0.09
C CYS A 178 20.95 -30.06 -0.19
N PRO A 179 21.08 -31.17 -0.93
CA PRO A 179 22.37 -31.86 -1.08
C PRO A 179 23.36 -31.13 -2.00
N ILE A 180 22.96 -30.06 -2.69
CA ILE A 180 23.77 -29.38 -3.72
C ILE A 180 24.16 -27.95 -3.29
N CYS A 181 23.32 -27.25 -2.53
CA CYS A 181 23.58 -25.88 -2.10
C CYS A 181 23.21 -25.64 -0.63
N PRO A 182 23.61 -24.51 -0.04
CA PRO A 182 23.41 -24.22 1.39
C PRO A 182 21.95 -23.98 1.82
N GLU A 183 21.00 -24.02 0.88
CA GLU A 183 19.59 -23.76 1.14
C GLU A 183 18.93 -24.87 1.98
N ILE A 184 17.96 -24.47 2.83
CA ILE A 184 17.30 -25.37 3.79
C ILE A 184 15.78 -25.20 3.80
N TRP A 185 15.08 -26.20 4.32
CA TRP A 185 13.65 -26.18 4.59
C TRP A 185 13.38 -26.20 6.10
N CYS A 186 12.36 -25.46 6.56
CA CYS A 186 12.02 -25.45 7.99
C CYS A 186 11.23 -26.68 8.47
N SER A 187 10.75 -27.52 7.55
CA SER A 187 10.01 -28.75 7.85
C SER A 187 10.01 -29.72 6.66
N HIS A 188 9.75 -31.00 6.91
CA HIS A 188 9.59 -32.00 5.83
C HIS A 188 8.42 -31.65 4.90
N LYS A 189 7.38 -30.97 5.40
CA LYS A 189 6.26 -30.47 4.59
C LYS A 189 6.75 -29.43 3.57
N CYS A 190 7.54 -28.44 4.00
CA CYS A 190 8.14 -27.46 3.09
C CYS A 190 9.05 -28.13 2.07
N LYS A 191 9.93 -29.05 2.50
CA LYS A 191 10.82 -29.78 1.58
C LYS A 191 10.01 -30.56 0.54
N LYS A 192 8.97 -31.29 0.96
CA LYS A 192 8.12 -32.06 0.05
C LYS A 192 7.41 -31.18 -0.98
N LEU A 193 6.94 -30.00 -0.57
CA LEU A 193 6.23 -29.06 -1.46
C LEU A 193 7.16 -28.38 -2.47
N ASP A 194 8.43 -28.23 -2.12
CA ASP A 194 9.32 -27.29 -2.81
C ASP A 194 10.54 -27.93 -3.47
N GLN A 195 11.02 -29.07 -3.00
CA GLN A 195 12.30 -29.65 -3.43
C GLN A 195 12.41 -29.83 -4.95
N THR A 196 11.33 -30.23 -5.62
CA THR A 196 11.32 -30.37 -7.09
C THR A 196 11.42 -29.01 -7.78
N PHE A 197 10.70 -28.01 -7.25
CA PHE A 197 10.68 -26.64 -7.77
C PHE A 197 12.02 -25.93 -7.54
N HIS A 198 12.56 -26.01 -6.32
CA HIS A 198 13.90 -25.55 -5.97
C HIS A 198 14.96 -26.20 -6.88
N SER A 199 14.95 -27.53 -7.02
CA SER A 199 15.90 -28.22 -7.89
C SER A 199 15.82 -27.75 -9.33
N ALA A 200 14.62 -27.44 -9.84
CA ALA A 200 14.43 -26.93 -11.19
C ALA A 200 15.06 -25.54 -11.39
N LEU A 201 14.85 -24.64 -10.43
CA LEU A 201 15.34 -23.25 -10.49
C LEU A 201 16.82 -23.09 -10.18
N LYS A 202 17.38 -23.91 -9.29
CA LYS A 202 18.72 -23.71 -8.73
C LYS A 202 19.79 -24.65 -9.26
N HIS A 203 19.40 -25.83 -9.73
CA HIS A 203 20.36 -26.85 -10.17
C HIS A 203 20.07 -27.31 -11.60
N GLY A 204 18.79 -27.31 -11.98
CA GLY A 204 18.35 -27.80 -13.26
C GLY A 204 18.69 -29.28 -13.47
N ASN A 205 18.37 -29.75 -14.67
CA ASN A 205 18.88 -30.99 -15.25
C ASN A 205 18.78 -30.85 -16.78
N LYS A 206 19.28 -31.82 -17.56
CA LYS A 206 19.26 -31.73 -19.04
C LYS A 206 17.89 -31.46 -19.66
N ALA A 207 16.80 -31.86 -19.01
CA ALA A 207 15.44 -31.60 -19.50
C ALA A 207 14.96 -30.21 -19.10
N ILE A 208 15.20 -29.81 -17.84
CA ILE A 208 14.79 -28.51 -17.29
C ILE A 208 15.60 -27.36 -17.89
N SER A 209 16.89 -27.57 -18.20
CA SER A 209 17.75 -26.53 -18.78
C SER A 209 17.27 -26.01 -20.13
N LYS A 210 16.34 -26.73 -20.79
CA LYS A 210 15.70 -26.30 -22.04
C LYS A 210 14.51 -25.37 -21.82
N ILE A 211 13.99 -25.28 -20.60
CA ILE A 211 12.81 -24.47 -20.23
C ILE A 211 13.14 -23.38 -19.21
N ILE A 212 14.17 -23.61 -18.37
CA ILE A 212 14.67 -22.67 -17.37
C ILE A 212 16.20 -22.65 -17.47
N ASP A 213 16.78 -21.47 -17.75
CA ASP A 213 18.22 -21.26 -17.67
C ASP A 213 18.57 -20.80 -16.24
N VAL A 214 19.19 -21.69 -15.45
CA VAL A 214 19.49 -21.48 -14.03
C VAL A 214 20.38 -20.26 -13.81
N TYR A 215 21.38 -20.06 -14.67
CA TYR A 215 22.30 -18.94 -14.56
C TYR A 215 21.58 -17.61 -14.79
N SER A 216 20.79 -17.51 -15.86
CA SER A 216 20.01 -16.32 -16.19
C SER A 216 18.90 -16.06 -15.17
N PHE A 217 18.30 -17.10 -14.58
CA PHE A 217 17.35 -16.95 -13.48
C PHE A 217 17.99 -16.35 -12.22
N ASN A 218 19.22 -16.74 -11.89
CA ASN A 218 19.96 -16.11 -10.80
C ASN A 218 20.28 -14.64 -11.11
N LEU A 219 20.73 -14.33 -12.33
CA LEU A 219 20.95 -12.94 -12.76
C LEU A 219 19.66 -12.09 -12.71
N LEU A 220 18.53 -12.65 -13.12
CA LEU A 220 17.22 -12.00 -12.98
C LEU A 220 16.92 -11.70 -11.51
N THR A 221 17.20 -12.65 -10.62
CA THR A 221 16.92 -12.50 -9.20
C THR A 221 17.83 -11.43 -8.57
N GLU A 222 19.12 -11.40 -8.93
CA GLU A 222 20.06 -10.35 -8.52
C GLU A 222 19.61 -8.98 -9.01
N TYR A 223 19.14 -8.89 -10.25
CA TYR A 223 18.57 -7.66 -10.80
C TYR A 223 17.33 -7.22 -10.01
N CYS A 224 16.41 -8.14 -9.68
CA CYS A 224 15.25 -7.84 -8.85
C CYS A 224 15.67 -7.27 -7.49
N ILE A 225 16.70 -7.83 -6.85
CA ILE A 225 17.20 -7.35 -5.55
C ILE A 225 17.81 -5.97 -5.69
N LYS A 226 18.63 -5.74 -6.71
CA LYS A 226 19.25 -4.45 -6.97
C LYS A 226 18.21 -3.34 -7.15
N GLU A 227 17.18 -3.62 -7.96
CA GLU A 227 16.11 -2.66 -8.28
C GLU A 227 14.93 -2.72 -7.30
N GLN A 228 15.02 -3.53 -6.22
CA GLN A 228 13.94 -3.79 -5.25
C GLN A 228 12.59 -4.17 -5.90
N TRP A 229 12.63 -4.89 -7.01
CA TRP A 229 11.48 -5.12 -7.86
C TRP A 229 10.76 -6.43 -7.56
N ASN A 230 9.93 -6.40 -6.52
CA ASN A 230 9.15 -7.57 -6.07
C ASN A 230 8.24 -8.17 -7.16
N ALA A 231 7.61 -7.34 -7.99
CA ALA A 231 6.68 -7.81 -9.01
C ALA A 231 7.39 -8.63 -10.11
N LEU A 232 8.59 -8.23 -10.56
CA LEU A 232 9.37 -9.01 -11.51
C LEU A 232 9.77 -10.37 -10.92
N TYR A 233 10.23 -10.39 -9.67
CA TYR A 233 10.56 -11.62 -8.95
C TYR A 233 9.34 -12.55 -8.85
N ALA A 234 8.18 -12.01 -8.47
CA ALA A 234 6.94 -12.77 -8.39
C ALA A 234 6.53 -13.37 -9.74
N ILE A 235 6.60 -12.60 -10.83
CA ILE A 235 6.28 -13.10 -12.18
C ILE A 235 7.24 -14.21 -12.62
N ALA A 236 8.54 -14.08 -12.34
CA ALA A 236 9.49 -15.15 -12.62
C ALA A 236 9.13 -16.44 -11.86
N MET A 237 8.76 -16.32 -10.58
CA MET A 237 8.34 -17.45 -9.75
C MET A 237 7.02 -18.08 -10.24
N ILE A 238 6.00 -17.26 -10.51
CA ILE A 238 4.70 -17.69 -11.03
C ILE A 238 4.86 -18.40 -12.38
N TYR A 239 5.64 -17.83 -13.29
CA TYR A 239 5.87 -18.44 -14.60
C TYR A 239 6.61 -19.77 -14.47
N ALA A 240 7.61 -19.87 -13.58
CA ALA A 240 8.26 -21.13 -13.27
C ALA A 240 7.26 -22.17 -12.74
N TYR A 241 6.34 -21.79 -11.85
CA TYR A 241 5.28 -22.69 -11.37
C TYR A 241 4.39 -23.18 -12.51
N ILE A 242 4.04 -22.30 -13.46
CA ILE A 242 3.19 -22.62 -14.60
C ILE A 242 3.87 -23.61 -15.54
N ILE A 243 5.12 -23.37 -15.94
CA ILE A 243 5.82 -24.23 -16.91
C ILE A 243 6.26 -25.58 -16.32
N LEU A 244 6.38 -25.67 -14.99
CA LEU A 244 6.70 -26.91 -14.29
C LEU A 244 5.43 -27.71 -13.92
N ASP A 245 4.24 -27.10 -14.01
CA ASP A 245 2.97 -27.76 -13.79
C ASP A 245 2.58 -28.63 -15.00
N LYS A 246 2.69 -29.95 -14.82
CA LYS A 246 2.33 -30.93 -15.86
C LYS A 246 0.84 -30.97 -16.18
N SER A 247 -0.02 -30.48 -15.28
CA SER A 247 -1.46 -30.47 -15.51
C SER A 247 -1.92 -29.34 -16.42
N GLY A 248 -1.15 -28.26 -16.53
CA GLY A 248 -1.52 -27.03 -17.26
C GLY A 248 -2.51 -26.12 -16.52
N VAL A 249 -3.16 -26.63 -15.46
CA VAL A 249 -4.25 -25.97 -14.75
C VAL A 249 -3.79 -24.67 -14.07
N LYS A 250 -2.55 -24.60 -13.57
CA LYS A 250 -2.03 -23.36 -12.97
C LYS A 250 -2.01 -22.19 -13.96
N GLY A 251 -1.60 -22.46 -15.20
CA GLY A 251 -1.53 -21.44 -16.25
C GLY A 251 -2.92 -20.96 -16.67
N GLU A 252 -3.84 -21.89 -16.90
CA GLU A 252 -5.25 -21.59 -17.17
C GLU A 252 -5.87 -20.75 -16.06
N ASN A 253 -5.61 -21.14 -14.80
CA ASN A 253 -6.15 -20.42 -13.67
C ASN A 253 -5.60 -18.99 -13.55
N PHE A 254 -4.29 -18.81 -13.73
CA PHE A 254 -3.68 -17.47 -13.71
C PHE A 254 -4.21 -16.58 -14.85
N ASN A 255 -4.43 -17.15 -16.03
CA ASN A 255 -4.99 -16.44 -17.18
C ASN A 255 -6.48 -16.10 -17.03
N ALA A 256 -7.19 -16.77 -16.14
CA ALA A 256 -8.59 -16.53 -15.87
C ALA A 256 -8.85 -15.57 -14.69
N MET A 257 -7.81 -15.13 -13.95
CA MET A 257 -7.91 -14.13 -12.87
C MET A 257 -8.34 -12.75 -13.39
N ALA A 258 -8.46 -11.76 -12.51
CA ALA A 258 -8.60 -10.36 -12.93
C ALA A 258 -7.27 -9.91 -13.55
N ARG A 259 -7.30 -9.37 -14.77
CA ARG A 259 -6.10 -9.06 -15.55
C ARG A 259 -6.17 -7.63 -16.08
N VAL A 260 -5.04 -6.94 -16.04
CA VAL A 260 -4.86 -5.61 -16.60
C VAL A 260 -3.39 -5.41 -16.92
N SER A 261 -3.07 -4.62 -17.95
CA SER A 261 -1.68 -4.25 -18.24
C SER A 261 -1.09 -3.43 -17.10
N GLN A 262 0.15 -3.75 -16.70
CA GLN A 262 0.90 -2.94 -15.75
C GLN A 262 1.09 -1.49 -16.25
N LYS A 263 1.13 -1.26 -17.56
CA LYS A 263 1.19 0.09 -18.16
C LYS A 263 -0.07 0.89 -17.82
N THR A 264 -1.25 0.30 -17.92
CA THR A 264 -2.52 0.92 -17.55
C THR A 264 -2.55 1.29 -16.06
N ARG A 265 -2.11 0.38 -15.18
CA ARG A 265 -2.02 0.66 -13.73
C ARG A 265 -1.09 1.83 -13.44
N TYR A 266 0.04 1.91 -14.14
CA TYR A 266 1.02 2.98 -13.97
C TYR A 266 0.47 4.35 -14.36
N LYS A 267 -0.39 4.44 -15.38
CA LYS A 267 -1.07 5.70 -15.73
C LYS A 267 -1.90 6.25 -14.57
N ALA A 268 -2.52 5.40 -13.75
CA ALA A 268 -3.28 5.83 -12.58
C ALA A 268 -2.41 6.31 -11.42
N LEU A 269 -1.24 5.68 -11.23
CA LEU A 269 -0.21 6.18 -10.31
C LEU A 269 0.23 7.59 -10.72
N ASN A 270 0.50 7.81 -12.01
CA ASN A 270 0.90 9.12 -12.55
C ASN A 270 -0.23 10.16 -12.54
N SER A 271 -1.48 9.72 -12.67
CA SER A 271 -2.68 10.56 -12.55
C SER A 271 -3.07 10.80 -11.07
N SER A 272 -2.15 10.54 -10.15
CA SER A 272 -2.31 10.79 -8.72
C SER A 272 -1.07 11.53 -8.22
N ALA A 273 -1.19 12.15 -7.04
CA ALA A 273 -0.07 12.79 -6.35
C ALA A 273 1.16 11.93 -6.12
N GLY A 274 1.07 10.61 -6.33
CA GLY A 274 2.17 9.66 -6.19
C GLY A 274 3.21 9.67 -7.32
N ALA A 275 3.02 10.43 -8.40
CA ALA A 275 3.96 10.49 -9.54
C ALA A 275 5.35 11.10 -9.21
N PHE A 276 5.56 11.59 -7.99
CA PHE A 276 6.72 12.39 -7.61
C PHE A 276 7.77 11.65 -6.76
N ASP A 277 7.58 10.36 -6.50
CA ASP A 277 8.50 9.56 -5.68
C ASP A 277 9.83 9.19 -6.36
N SER A 278 9.98 9.39 -7.68
CA SER A 278 11.25 9.20 -8.36
C SER A 278 12.06 10.49 -8.41
N MET A 279 13.20 10.50 -7.70
CA MET A 279 14.20 11.56 -7.77
C MET A 279 14.48 11.94 -9.24
N GLN A 280 14.36 13.22 -9.57
CA GLN A 280 14.95 13.87 -10.76
C GLN A 280 14.34 13.54 -12.15
N GLY A 281 13.03 13.71 -12.33
CA GLY A 281 12.44 13.68 -13.68
C GLY A 281 10.99 14.15 -13.69
N GLY A 282 10.53 14.81 -14.75
CA GLY A 282 9.10 15.15 -14.89
C GLY A 282 8.29 13.90 -15.24
N ALA A 283 6.95 13.95 -15.21
CA ALA A 283 6.08 12.80 -15.49
C ALA A 283 6.42 12.03 -16.79
N LEU A 284 6.86 12.74 -17.85
CA LEU A 284 7.33 12.14 -19.11
C LEU A 284 8.65 11.37 -18.98
N PHE A 285 9.62 11.90 -18.23
CA PHE A 285 10.91 11.23 -17.98
C PHE A 285 10.75 10.00 -17.08
N VAL A 286 9.76 10.03 -16.19
CA VAL A 286 9.40 8.92 -15.32
C VAL A 286 8.74 7.78 -16.12
N GLU A 287 7.89 8.11 -17.10
CA GLU A 287 7.30 7.10 -17.98
C GLU A 287 8.35 6.42 -18.86
N GLU A 288 9.26 7.18 -19.49
CA GLU A 288 10.35 6.60 -20.31
C GLU A 288 11.29 5.71 -19.49
N GLN A 289 11.69 6.16 -18.29
CA GLN A 289 12.52 5.35 -17.37
C GLN A 289 11.78 4.07 -16.94
N GLN A 290 10.48 4.18 -16.65
CA GLN A 290 9.68 3.03 -16.25
C GLN A 290 9.52 2.02 -17.39
N GLU A 291 9.32 2.48 -18.62
CA GLU A 291 9.29 1.62 -19.81
C GLU A 291 10.65 0.96 -20.06
N GLN A 292 11.75 1.68 -19.88
CA GLN A 292 13.09 1.09 -19.97
C GLN A 292 13.28 -0.02 -18.92
N LEU A 293 12.87 0.22 -17.67
CA LEU A 293 12.90 -0.79 -16.61
C LEU A 293 12.08 -2.04 -16.98
N TRP A 294 10.88 -1.86 -17.54
CA TRP A 294 10.05 -2.96 -18.04
C TRP A 294 10.71 -3.75 -19.16
N ASN A 295 11.30 -3.06 -20.13
CA ASN A 295 12.02 -3.68 -21.23
C ASN A 295 13.25 -4.47 -20.74
N GLU A 296 14.00 -3.94 -19.77
CA GLU A 296 15.12 -4.65 -19.16
C GLU A 296 14.67 -5.88 -18.37
N GLY A 297 13.65 -5.73 -17.51
CA GLY A 297 13.07 -6.85 -16.77
C GLY A 297 12.58 -7.96 -17.69
N TYR A 298 11.94 -7.62 -18.80
CA TYR A 298 11.51 -8.58 -19.81
C TYR A 298 12.67 -9.28 -20.53
N LYS A 299 13.80 -8.59 -20.77
CA LYS A 299 15.03 -9.23 -21.29
C LYS A 299 15.62 -10.23 -20.30
N TYR A 300 15.66 -9.90 -19.01
CA TYR A 300 16.09 -10.86 -17.98
C TYR A 300 15.14 -12.07 -17.93
N PHE A 301 13.82 -11.81 -17.99
CA PHE A 301 12.80 -12.85 -17.95
C PHE A 301 12.91 -13.84 -19.12
N THR A 302 13.02 -13.35 -20.35
CA THR A 302 13.15 -14.20 -21.55
C THR A 302 14.47 -14.97 -21.60
N LYS A 303 15.55 -14.43 -21.01
CA LYS A 303 16.80 -15.19 -20.83
C LYS A 303 16.66 -16.30 -19.79
N ALA A 304 16.02 -16.02 -18.66
CA ALA A 304 15.75 -17.02 -17.62
C ALA A 304 14.80 -18.13 -18.11
N PHE A 305 13.90 -17.80 -19.04
CA PHE A 305 12.95 -18.73 -19.64
C PHE A 305 13.04 -18.70 -21.17
N PRO A 306 13.99 -19.42 -21.79
CA PRO A 306 14.26 -19.29 -23.22
C PRO A 306 13.04 -19.51 -24.13
N LYS A 307 12.16 -20.46 -23.78
CA LYS A 307 10.92 -20.72 -24.53
C LYS A 307 9.83 -19.67 -24.31
N ALA A 308 9.94 -18.83 -23.29
CA ALA A 308 8.99 -17.74 -23.07
C ALA A 308 9.09 -16.69 -24.17
N ALA A 309 10.28 -16.48 -24.75
CA ALA A 309 10.48 -15.54 -25.86
C ALA A 309 9.59 -15.83 -27.08
N GLU A 310 9.15 -17.08 -27.26
CA GLU A 310 8.27 -17.51 -28.35
C GLU A 310 6.77 -17.33 -28.03
N LYS A 311 6.40 -17.25 -26.74
CA LYS A 311 5.01 -17.38 -26.28
C LYS A 311 4.47 -16.18 -25.51
N VAL A 312 5.36 -15.44 -24.85
CA VAL A 312 5.02 -14.34 -23.97
C VAL A 312 5.61 -13.09 -24.61
N SER A 313 4.77 -12.23 -25.18
CA SER A 313 5.19 -10.91 -25.67
C SER A 313 5.48 -9.98 -24.49
N LEU A 314 6.11 -8.82 -24.75
CA LEU A 314 6.25 -7.78 -23.74
C LEU A 314 4.89 -7.33 -23.18
N ASP A 315 3.89 -7.22 -24.04
CA ASP A 315 2.54 -6.84 -23.63
C ASP A 315 1.90 -7.90 -22.71
N GLU A 316 2.01 -9.18 -23.05
CA GLU A 316 1.53 -10.25 -22.18
C GLU A 316 2.31 -10.29 -20.86
N PHE A 317 3.62 -10.08 -20.90
CA PHE A 317 4.44 -9.96 -19.69
C PHE A 317 3.96 -8.82 -18.76
N LEU A 318 3.59 -7.67 -19.33
CA LEU A 318 3.00 -6.56 -18.56
C LEU A 318 1.59 -6.89 -18.02
N HIS A 319 0.80 -7.67 -18.76
CA HIS A 319 -0.48 -8.19 -18.26
C HIS A 319 -0.28 -9.19 -17.12
N MET A 320 0.68 -10.10 -17.22
CA MET A 320 1.04 -11.00 -16.12
C MET A 320 1.41 -10.19 -14.87
N MET A 321 2.25 -9.16 -15.01
CA MET A 321 2.67 -8.30 -13.91
C MET A 321 1.50 -7.53 -13.28
N GLY A 322 0.62 -6.95 -14.09
CA GLY A 322 -0.59 -6.29 -13.59
C GLY A 322 -1.54 -7.26 -12.90
N THR A 323 -1.71 -8.48 -13.43
CA THR A 323 -2.47 -9.58 -12.83
C THR A 323 -1.93 -9.92 -11.43
N TYR A 324 -0.63 -10.14 -11.28
CA TYR A 324 -0.04 -10.36 -9.96
C TYR A 324 -0.34 -9.21 -9.00
N ASN A 325 -0.12 -7.97 -9.44
CA ASN A 325 -0.24 -6.81 -8.57
C ASN A 325 -1.66 -6.54 -8.07
N ILE A 326 -2.71 -6.86 -8.83
CA ILE A 326 -4.10 -6.62 -8.40
C ILE A 326 -4.73 -7.81 -7.65
N ASN A 327 -4.15 -9.01 -7.75
CA ASN A 327 -4.70 -10.23 -7.13
C ASN A 327 -3.91 -10.73 -5.91
N ASN A 328 -2.65 -10.32 -5.72
CA ASN A 328 -1.82 -10.86 -4.64
C ASN A 328 -2.26 -10.35 -3.26
N ILE A 329 -2.13 -11.23 -2.26
CA ILE A 329 -2.22 -10.92 -0.83
C ILE A 329 -1.03 -11.56 -0.13
N ASP A 330 -0.31 -10.76 0.66
CA ASP A 330 0.93 -11.18 1.35
C ASP A 330 1.95 -11.89 0.44
N LEU A 331 2.13 -11.36 -0.78
CA LEU A 331 2.99 -11.90 -1.85
C LEU A 331 2.59 -13.29 -2.35
N SER A 332 1.35 -13.71 -2.13
CA SER A 332 0.82 -14.98 -2.61
C SER A 332 -0.44 -14.74 -3.43
N ILE A 333 -0.72 -15.66 -4.35
CA ILE A 333 -1.96 -15.66 -5.13
C ILE A 333 -2.81 -16.84 -4.68
N PHE A 334 -4.09 -16.58 -4.45
CA PHE A 334 -5.09 -17.54 -4.03
C PHE A 334 -6.19 -17.56 -5.09
N LEU A 335 -6.63 -18.75 -5.49
CA LEU A 335 -7.56 -18.90 -6.60
C LEU A 335 -8.94 -18.33 -6.25
N LEU A 336 -9.46 -18.64 -5.07
CA LEU A 336 -10.81 -18.26 -4.64
C LEU A 336 -10.81 -16.88 -3.97
N GLN A 337 -9.87 -16.61 -3.06
CA GLN A 337 -9.82 -15.33 -2.36
C GLN A 337 -9.65 -14.12 -3.30
N SER A 338 -8.94 -14.26 -4.43
CA SER A 338 -8.80 -13.17 -5.40
C SER A 338 -10.13 -12.74 -6.07
N HIS A 339 -11.22 -13.47 -5.86
CA HIS A 339 -12.57 -13.12 -6.33
C HIS A 339 -13.47 -12.47 -5.26
N LEU A 340 -12.96 -12.21 -4.05
CA LEU A 340 -13.67 -11.40 -3.06
C LEU A 340 -13.56 -9.92 -3.44
N ASN A 341 -14.67 -9.31 -3.86
CA ASN A 341 -14.67 -7.90 -4.19
C ASN A 341 -14.56 -7.00 -2.95
N HIS A 342 -14.16 -5.76 -3.20
CA HIS A 342 -13.99 -4.75 -2.15
C HIS A 342 -15.30 -4.19 -1.59
N ASN A 343 -15.40 -4.08 -0.27
CA ASN A 343 -16.32 -3.16 0.39
C ASN A 343 -15.61 -2.48 1.58
N CYS A 344 -15.84 -1.18 1.81
CA CYS A 344 -15.26 -0.48 2.97
C CYS A 344 -15.90 -0.95 4.29
N ALA A 345 -17.08 -1.56 4.25
CA ALA A 345 -17.71 -2.26 5.36
C ALA A 345 -17.91 -3.74 4.96
N PRO A 346 -16.82 -4.53 4.92
CA PRO A 346 -16.86 -5.90 4.43
C PRO A 346 -17.68 -6.82 5.35
N ASN A 347 -18.16 -7.93 4.79
CA ASN A 347 -18.84 -8.97 5.55
C ASN A 347 -17.97 -10.22 5.78
N CYS A 348 -16.79 -10.28 5.17
CA CYS A 348 -15.80 -11.32 5.37
C CYS A 348 -14.48 -10.76 5.93
N GLU A 349 -13.82 -11.55 6.76
CA GLU A 349 -12.45 -11.35 7.22
C GLU A 349 -11.54 -12.40 6.57
N VAL A 350 -10.39 -11.96 6.07
CA VAL A 350 -9.38 -12.85 5.47
C VAL A 350 -8.22 -12.98 6.46
N GLU A 351 -8.13 -14.12 7.13
CA GLU A 351 -7.07 -14.41 8.09
C GLU A 351 -5.96 -15.20 7.41
N THR A 352 -4.77 -14.60 7.27
CA THR A 352 -3.57 -15.28 6.76
C THR A 352 -2.88 -16.07 7.86
N ALA A 353 -2.40 -17.26 7.53
CA ALA A 353 -1.66 -18.08 8.47
C ALA A 353 -0.27 -17.47 8.75
N ILE A 354 0.22 -17.65 9.99
CA ILE A 354 1.60 -17.25 10.37
C ILE A 354 2.62 -17.92 9.45
N GLN A 355 2.35 -19.16 9.06
CA GLN A 355 3.12 -19.86 8.05
C GLN A 355 2.46 -19.67 6.68
N LYS A 356 3.05 -18.85 5.80
CA LYS A 356 2.48 -18.49 4.49
C LYS A 356 2.01 -19.69 3.64
N TYR A 357 2.72 -20.81 3.71
CA TYR A 357 2.38 -22.04 2.96
C TYR A 357 1.14 -22.77 3.49
N GLU A 358 0.66 -22.43 4.69
CA GLU A 358 -0.61 -22.91 5.23
C GLU A 358 -1.80 -22.12 4.66
N GLY A 359 -1.53 -20.96 4.06
CA GLY A 359 -2.47 -20.18 3.28
C GLY A 359 -3.32 -19.24 4.13
N LEU A 360 -4.62 -19.22 3.85
CA LEU A 360 -5.57 -18.34 4.51
C LEU A 360 -6.87 -19.08 4.81
N LYS A 361 -7.69 -18.47 5.67
CA LYS A 361 -9.10 -18.81 5.82
C LYS A 361 -9.94 -17.55 5.68
N VAL A 362 -11.16 -17.72 5.17
CA VAL A 362 -12.13 -16.64 5.07
C VAL A 362 -13.26 -16.90 6.05
N VAL A 363 -13.51 -15.93 6.91
CA VAL A 363 -14.45 -16.03 8.03
C VAL A 363 -15.53 -14.97 7.89
N ALA A 364 -16.78 -15.32 8.19
CA ALA A 364 -17.87 -14.34 8.21
C ALA A 364 -17.68 -13.34 9.37
N ALA A 365 -17.49 -12.06 9.05
CA ALA A 365 -17.30 -10.99 10.03
C ALA A 365 -18.62 -10.57 10.72
N ARG A 366 -19.75 -10.85 10.06
CA ARG A 366 -21.12 -10.70 10.55
C ARG A 366 -22.00 -11.80 9.96
N ASP A 367 -23.28 -11.83 10.34
CA ASP A 367 -24.25 -12.67 9.65
C ASP A 367 -24.40 -12.19 8.19
N ILE A 368 -24.44 -13.15 7.26
CA ILE A 368 -24.50 -12.95 5.81
C ILE A 368 -25.74 -13.66 5.29
N GLU A 369 -26.60 -12.95 4.57
CA GLU A 369 -27.83 -13.52 4.02
C GLU A 369 -27.58 -14.33 2.75
N ALA A 370 -28.49 -15.24 2.42
CA ALA A 370 -28.44 -15.93 1.13
C ALA A 370 -28.60 -14.91 -0.02
N GLY A 371 -27.78 -15.02 -1.06
CA GLY A 371 -27.71 -14.09 -2.18
C GLY A 371 -26.86 -12.84 -1.91
N GLU A 372 -26.31 -12.67 -0.71
CA GLU A 372 -25.43 -11.55 -0.40
C GLU A 372 -24.01 -11.77 -0.98
N GLU A 373 -23.40 -10.73 -1.55
CA GLU A 373 -22.03 -10.78 -2.05
C GLU A 373 -21.02 -10.87 -0.88
N LEU A 374 -20.13 -11.83 -0.94
CA LEU A 374 -18.99 -11.96 -0.03
C LEU A 374 -17.93 -10.92 -0.41
N THR A 375 -17.59 -10.05 0.54
CA THR A 375 -16.68 -8.93 0.32
C THR A 375 -15.62 -8.83 1.41
N THR A 376 -14.44 -8.36 1.02
CA THR A 376 -13.33 -8.01 1.94
C THR A 376 -12.95 -6.54 1.78
N SER A 377 -12.08 -6.00 2.63
CA SER A 377 -11.50 -4.67 2.43
C SER A 377 -10.10 -4.75 1.85
N TYR A 378 -9.82 -3.96 0.82
CA TYR A 378 -8.52 -3.87 0.16
C TYR A 378 -7.64 -2.78 0.77
N VAL A 379 -8.27 -1.87 1.50
CA VAL A 379 -7.70 -0.68 2.11
C VAL A 379 -8.11 -0.63 3.57
N ASN A 380 -7.42 0.14 4.41
CA ASN A 380 -7.77 0.27 5.81
C ASN A 380 -9.14 0.98 5.96
N PRO A 381 -10.18 0.33 6.52
CA PRO A 381 -11.50 0.95 6.69
C PRO A 381 -11.51 2.21 7.57
N SER A 382 -10.48 2.38 8.40
CA SER A 382 -10.30 3.52 9.31
C SER A 382 -9.78 4.78 8.61
N HIS A 383 -9.24 4.64 7.39
CA HIS A 383 -8.81 5.79 6.57
C HIS A 383 -10.00 6.68 6.21
N THR A 384 -9.74 7.95 5.89
CA THR A 384 -10.78 8.87 5.38
C THR A 384 -11.33 8.37 4.05
N VAL A 385 -12.55 8.78 3.68
CA VAL A 385 -13.14 8.38 2.39
C VAL A 385 -12.27 8.80 1.20
N GLN A 386 -11.61 9.96 1.26
CA GLN A 386 -10.67 10.40 0.23
C GLN A 386 -9.48 9.47 0.10
N LEU A 387 -8.87 9.09 1.23
CA LEU A 387 -7.69 8.24 1.22
C LEU A 387 -8.03 6.84 0.73
N ARG A 388 -9.15 6.25 1.20
CA ARG A 388 -9.65 4.96 0.68
C ARG A 388 -9.91 5.01 -0.82
N GLN A 389 -10.64 6.01 -1.30
CA GLN A 389 -10.94 6.15 -2.74
C GLN A 389 -9.67 6.39 -3.58
N ARG A 390 -8.68 7.12 -3.05
CA ARG A 390 -7.38 7.31 -3.71
C ARG A 390 -6.61 6.00 -3.81
N GLU A 391 -6.47 5.27 -2.70
CA GLU A 391 -5.78 3.97 -2.67
C GLU A 391 -6.43 2.97 -3.62
N LEU A 392 -7.77 2.89 -3.61
CA LEU A 392 -8.54 2.02 -4.51
C LEU A 392 -8.33 2.37 -5.97
N ARG A 393 -8.40 3.67 -6.31
CA ARG A 393 -8.19 4.15 -7.67
C ARG A 393 -6.78 3.86 -8.18
N VAL A 394 -5.77 4.08 -7.35
CA VAL A 394 -4.37 3.89 -7.75
C VAL A 394 -4.05 2.41 -7.91
N ASN A 395 -4.41 1.59 -6.93
CA ASN A 395 -3.95 0.20 -6.86
C ASN A 395 -4.86 -0.79 -7.61
N TRP A 396 -6.16 -0.52 -7.67
CA TRP A 396 -7.19 -1.36 -8.29
C TRP A 396 -8.06 -0.66 -9.35
N GLY A 397 -7.85 0.63 -9.60
CA GLY A 397 -8.44 1.31 -10.75
C GLY A 397 -9.89 1.72 -10.64
N PHE A 398 -10.52 1.67 -9.46
CA PHE A 398 -11.92 2.05 -9.28
C PHE A 398 -12.15 2.99 -8.08
N LEU A 399 -13.30 3.65 -8.05
CA LEU A 399 -13.76 4.45 -6.91
C LEU A 399 -14.87 3.69 -6.19
N CYS A 400 -14.72 3.46 -4.89
CA CYS A 400 -15.76 2.77 -4.11
C CYS A 400 -16.92 3.71 -3.76
N GLU A 401 -18.14 3.22 -4.04
CA GLU A 401 -19.41 3.90 -3.77
C GLU A 401 -20.30 3.15 -2.75
N CYS A 402 -19.70 2.29 -1.92
CA CYS A 402 -20.44 1.56 -0.89
C CYS A 402 -21.11 2.51 0.12
N GLN A 403 -22.07 1.99 0.89
CA GLN A 403 -22.83 2.79 1.86
C GLN A 403 -21.93 3.54 2.86
N LYS A 404 -20.86 2.90 3.35
CA LYS A 404 -19.89 3.56 4.24
C LYS A 404 -19.21 4.77 3.57
N CYS A 405 -18.87 4.70 2.29
CA CYS A 405 -18.31 5.85 1.57
C CYS A 405 -19.32 7.00 1.50
N LYS A 406 -20.59 6.70 1.19
CA LYS A 406 -21.67 7.69 1.12
C LYS A 406 -21.86 8.37 2.49
N ASP A 407 -21.92 7.59 3.56
CA ASP A 407 -22.12 8.11 4.92
C ASP A 407 -20.92 8.96 5.41
N ASP A 408 -19.70 8.52 5.13
CA ASP A 408 -18.47 9.24 5.49
C ASP A 408 -18.38 10.59 4.74
N GLN A 409 -18.76 10.63 3.46
CA GLN A 409 -18.81 11.87 2.66
C GLN A 409 -19.81 12.86 3.26
N VAL A 410 -21.03 12.43 3.59
CA VAL A 410 -22.05 13.28 4.23
C VAL A 410 -21.53 13.86 5.54
N THR A 411 -20.91 13.02 6.37
CA THR A 411 -20.33 13.43 7.65
C THR A 411 -19.24 14.49 7.48
N GLN A 412 -18.39 14.35 6.46
CA GLN A 412 -17.34 15.30 6.17
C GLN A 412 -17.86 16.64 5.62
N HIS A 413 -18.88 16.61 4.75
CA HIS A 413 -19.55 17.83 4.28
C HIS A 413 -20.16 18.61 5.45
N ARG A 414 -20.82 17.92 6.39
CA ARG A 414 -21.32 18.54 7.63
C ARG A 414 -20.20 19.21 8.42
N ARG A 415 -19.07 18.52 8.67
CA ARG A 415 -17.91 19.10 9.37
C ARG A 415 -17.35 20.35 8.68
N LYS A 416 -17.22 20.34 7.35
CA LYS A 416 -16.75 21.49 6.58
C LYS A 416 -17.71 22.68 6.71
N SER A 417 -19.02 22.44 6.63
CA SER A 417 -20.03 23.49 6.80
C SER A 417 -19.99 24.14 8.20
N SER A 418 -19.87 23.33 9.26
CA SER A 418 -19.78 23.84 10.63
C SER A 418 -18.49 24.62 10.90
N ALA A 419 -17.36 24.19 10.33
CA ALA A 419 -16.09 24.91 10.44
C ALA A 419 -16.11 26.25 9.70
N ALA A 420 -16.74 26.30 8.52
CA ALA A 420 -16.93 27.53 7.76
C ALA A 420 -17.83 28.53 8.51
N ALA A 421 -18.93 28.07 9.11
CA ALA A 421 -19.81 28.89 9.93
C ALA A 421 -19.08 29.51 11.13
N LYS A 422 -18.33 28.72 11.90
CA LYS A 422 -17.52 29.22 13.02
C LYS A 422 -16.43 30.21 12.59
N SER A 423 -15.83 30.01 11.42
CA SER A 423 -14.84 30.94 10.89
C SER A 423 -15.46 32.28 10.46
N LYS A 424 -16.68 32.24 9.92
CA LYS A 424 -17.44 33.44 9.55
C LYS A 424 -17.84 34.23 10.79
N GLU A 425 -18.37 33.55 11.81
CA GLU A 425 -18.73 34.14 13.11
C GLU A 425 -17.52 34.80 13.79
N LYS A 426 -16.35 34.14 13.79
CA LYS A 426 -15.11 34.73 14.33
C LYS A 426 -14.64 35.96 13.54
N ALA A 427 -14.81 35.97 12.22
CA ALA A 427 -14.48 37.11 11.38
C ALA A 427 -15.45 38.27 11.59
N GLU A 428 -16.74 37.99 11.75
CA GLU A 428 -17.79 38.97 12.09
C GLU A 428 -17.54 39.60 13.47
N ILE A 429 -17.27 38.80 14.50
CA ILE A 429 -16.87 39.27 15.84
C ILE A 429 -15.63 40.18 15.76
N ARG A 430 -14.62 39.77 14.98
CA ARG A 430 -13.38 40.57 14.82
C ARG A 430 -13.63 41.89 14.09
N ASN A 431 -14.56 41.93 13.14
CA ASN A 431 -14.93 43.16 12.44
C ASN A 431 -15.76 44.09 13.34
N MET A 432 -16.65 43.54 14.18
CA MET A 432 -17.37 44.31 15.20
C MET A 432 -16.40 44.97 16.20
N LEU A 433 -15.39 44.23 16.68
CA LEU A 433 -14.35 44.76 17.58
C LEU A 433 -13.43 45.81 16.92
N LYS A 434 -13.36 45.86 15.59
CA LYS A 434 -12.58 46.88 14.85
C LYS A 434 -13.38 48.15 14.56
N GLY A 435 -14.72 48.08 14.61
CA GLY A 435 -15.60 49.24 14.44
C GLY A 435 -15.79 50.07 15.72
N SER A 436 -15.31 49.60 16.86
CA SER A 436 -15.45 50.26 18.17
C SER A 436 -14.17 50.98 18.61
N THR A 437 -13.53 51.75 17.72
CA THR A 437 -12.37 52.58 18.09
C THR A 437 -12.73 54.00 18.53
N ASP A 438 -14.01 54.36 18.61
CA ASP A 438 -14.47 55.61 19.20
C ASP A 438 -15.62 55.35 20.18
N ALA A 439 -15.27 55.00 21.42
CA ALA A 439 -16.13 55.24 22.57
C ALA A 439 -15.25 55.32 23.84
N SER A 440 -15.36 56.47 24.49
CA SER A 440 -14.77 56.88 25.75
C SER A 440 -14.65 55.78 26.81
N GLU A 441 -13.59 55.90 27.63
CA GLU A 441 -13.46 55.27 28.95
C GLU A 441 -14.76 55.36 29.74
N GLY A 442 -15.54 54.28 29.72
CA GLY A 442 -16.68 54.05 30.59
C GLY A 442 -16.44 52.71 31.28
N GLU A 443 -16.42 52.72 32.61
CA GLU A 443 -16.34 51.52 33.42
C GLU A 443 -17.42 50.51 32.98
N PHE A 444 -16.97 49.37 32.46
CA PHE A 444 -17.82 48.20 32.32
C PHE A 444 -17.84 47.49 33.68
N GLU A 445 -18.93 47.68 34.44
CA GLU A 445 -19.24 46.79 35.55
C GLU A 445 -19.46 45.37 35.02
N ILE A 446 -18.63 44.44 35.50
CA ILE A 446 -18.76 43.02 35.23
C ILE A 446 -19.88 42.49 36.15
N PRO A 447 -21.02 41.99 35.64
CA PRO A 447 -22.02 41.37 36.48
C PRO A 447 -21.44 40.09 37.10
N LEU A 448 -21.20 40.13 38.41
CA LEU A 448 -20.83 38.97 39.23
C LEU A 448 -22.08 38.12 39.50
N ASP A 449 -22.56 37.40 38.50
CA ASP A 449 -23.49 36.27 38.73
C ASP A 449 -22.86 34.97 38.20
N PHE A 450 -21.86 34.51 38.94
CA PHE A 450 -21.34 33.15 38.84
C PHE A 450 -22.14 32.24 39.78
N ASN A 451 -23.24 31.68 39.30
CA ASN A 451 -23.74 30.41 39.85
C ASN A 451 -23.06 29.28 39.09
N GLY A 452 -22.00 28.75 39.70
CA GLY A 452 -21.09 27.80 39.10
C GLY A 452 -21.73 26.43 38.87
N GLU A 453 -21.66 25.95 37.63
CA GLU A 453 -21.48 24.53 37.31
C GLU A 453 -20.78 24.39 35.94
N ARG A 454 -19.45 24.34 35.94
CA ARG A 454 -18.67 23.91 34.78
C ARG A 454 -18.75 22.38 34.69
N ARG A 455 -19.31 21.87 33.58
CA ARG A 455 -19.14 20.46 33.19
C ARG A 455 -17.65 20.13 33.09
N LYS A 456 -17.22 19.10 33.83
CA LYS A 456 -15.85 18.57 33.81
C LYS A 456 -15.55 17.92 32.46
N SER A 457 -14.50 18.38 31.78
CA SER A 457 -13.86 17.60 30.72
C SER A 457 -12.96 16.55 31.36
N VAL A 458 -13.13 15.29 30.98
CA VAL A 458 -12.28 14.19 31.43
C VAL A 458 -11.01 14.20 30.56
N ARG A 459 -9.87 14.56 31.17
CA ARG A 459 -8.52 14.36 30.61
C ARG A 459 -7.89 13.14 31.28
N PHE A 460 -7.10 12.41 30.49
CA PHE A 460 -6.30 11.24 30.86
C PHE A 460 -5.43 11.51 32.10
N ASP A 461 -5.44 10.56 33.05
CA ASP A 461 -4.52 10.50 34.19
C ASP A 461 -3.13 10.05 33.74
N GLU A 462 -2.15 10.95 33.78
CA GLU A 462 -0.72 10.62 33.79
C GLU A 462 -0.21 10.70 35.25
N LYS A 463 -0.13 9.55 35.93
CA LYS A 463 0.67 9.41 37.15
C LYS A 463 1.63 8.25 37.01
N VAL A 464 2.91 8.57 36.82
CA VAL A 464 4.04 7.65 37.00
C VAL A 464 4.46 7.73 38.47
N VAL A 465 4.35 6.62 39.21
CA VAL A 465 4.84 6.50 40.59
C VAL A 465 6.25 5.96 40.56
N LYS A 466 7.19 6.71 41.15
CA LYS A 466 8.58 6.32 41.38
C LYS A 466 8.69 5.74 42.79
N VAL A 467 9.14 4.49 42.91
CA VAL A 467 9.45 3.86 44.21
C VAL A 467 10.94 4.00 44.46
N ASN A 468 11.33 4.77 45.48
CA ASN A 468 12.68 4.73 46.04
C ASN A 468 12.61 3.99 47.38
N GLN A 469 13.36 2.90 47.50
CA GLN A 469 13.64 2.24 48.77
C GLN A 469 14.75 3.02 49.50
N THR A 470 14.57 3.28 50.79
CA THR A 470 15.65 3.70 51.68
C THR A 470 15.71 2.77 52.88
N SER A 471 16.94 2.27 53.09
CA SER A 471 17.50 1.59 54.27
C SER A 471 17.13 0.12 54.46
#